data_AF-A0A817GD42-F1
#
_entry.id   AF-A0A817GD42-F1
#
_cell.length_a   1.000
_cell.length_b   1.000
_cell.length_c   1.000
_cell.angle_alpha   90.00
_cell.angle_beta   90.00
_cell.angle_gamma   90.00
#
_symmetry.space_group_name_H-M   'P 1'
#
loop_
_entity.id
_entity.type
_entity.pdbx_description
1 polymer ?
#
loop_
_entity_poly.entity_id
_entity_poly.type
_entity_poly.pdbx_seq_one_letter_code
_entity_poly.pdbx_strand_id
1 'polypeptide(L)'
;MIRDEFPQTESAAKFTPLTGLVPLLPMALYPKDVLFIVMGSLNTIDRARIITETWLQWSEGNFFIFADVANDSIPFVTLPELRNKSSKWDGQHRQLLGSQWLIHNKSKLINSVKWFVFVDDDTWVNIPALLSYLRLFDHRLLLSIGYIWDNINVGGWAYFSGGAGIVFSHPAFMSVMPAIYTTTCPFKGLNDITFMHCQKQKGVTKINSDRFFYEKPHTLSEFRIVTPVSYVGYVTFHYVSNAQLARQMTCDTAAYWKRPIRGCDGVRHEYMLNHNI
;
A
#
# COMPACT_ATOMS: atom_id res chain seq x y z
N MET A 1 4.27 27.94 -7.75
CA MET A 1 3.79 28.17 -9.14
C MET A 1 3.16 26.87 -9.64
N ILE A 2 2.12 26.36 -8.97
CA ILE A 2 1.40 25.11 -9.29
C ILE A 2 0.01 25.23 -8.62
N ARG A 3 -0.85 26.13 -9.11
CA ARG A 3 -2.22 26.29 -8.56
C ARG A 3 -3.32 26.21 -9.62
N ASP A 4 -3.01 26.51 -10.87
CA ASP A 4 -4.05 26.76 -11.88
C ASP A 4 -4.32 25.60 -12.87
N GLU A 5 -3.69 24.43 -12.68
CA GLU A 5 -3.88 23.26 -13.57
C GLU A 5 -4.69 22.11 -12.95
N PHE A 6 -5.22 22.26 -11.74
CA PHE A 6 -5.79 21.13 -10.98
C PHE A 6 -7.32 21.26 -10.78
N PRO A 7 -8.16 20.51 -11.52
CA PRO A 7 -9.62 20.54 -11.34
C PRO A 7 -10.08 20.01 -9.96
N GLN A 8 -10.87 20.80 -9.22
CA GLN A 8 -11.34 20.47 -7.86
C GLN A 8 -11.95 19.06 -7.73
N THR A 9 -11.76 18.40 -6.58
CA THR A 9 -12.33 17.08 -6.29
C THR A 9 -13.19 17.09 -5.03
N GLU A 10 -14.24 16.27 -5.02
CA GLU A 10 -15.19 16.21 -3.91
C GLU A 10 -14.55 15.61 -2.66
N SER A 11 -14.90 16.17 -1.50
CA SER A 11 -14.46 15.72 -0.16
C SER A 11 -14.78 14.24 0.04
N ALA A 12 -13.93 13.55 0.80
CA ALA A 12 -14.07 12.11 1.00
C ALA A 12 -15.23 11.77 1.94
N ALA A 13 -15.97 10.71 1.60
CA ALA A 13 -16.89 10.09 2.55
C ALA A 13 -16.08 9.51 3.72
N LYS A 14 -16.35 9.99 4.94
CA LYS A 14 -15.81 9.40 6.17
C LYS A 14 -16.58 8.12 6.48
N PHE A 15 -15.88 6.99 6.57
CA PHE A 15 -16.51 5.76 7.03
C PHE A 15 -16.82 5.88 8.53
N THR A 16 -18.11 5.98 8.85
CA THR A 16 -18.62 5.80 10.21
C THR A 16 -19.26 4.41 10.27
N PRO A 17 -18.86 3.51 11.20
CA PRO A 17 -19.38 2.14 11.25
C PRO A 17 -20.89 2.01 11.52
N LEU A 18 -21.61 3.12 11.70
CA LEU A 18 -22.99 3.16 12.19
C LEU A 18 -24.05 3.44 11.11
N THR A 19 -23.68 3.78 9.88
CA THR A 19 -24.65 3.98 8.79
C THR A 19 -24.48 2.87 7.76
N GLY A 20 -25.28 1.82 7.90
CA GLY A 20 -25.27 0.65 7.04
C GLY A 20 -25.47 0.99 5.56
N LEU A 21 -24.71 0.30 4.70
CA LEU A 21 -25.04 -0.08 3.31
C LEU A 21 -23.82 -0.68 2.56
N VAL A 22 -22.73 -1.06 3.24
CA VAL A 22 -21.75 -1.99 2.66
C VAL A 22 -22.15 -3.39 3.09
N PRO A 23 -22.49 -4.32 2.17
CA PRO A 23 -22.72 -5.70 2.54
C PRO A 23 -21.41 -6.30 3.07
N LEU A 24 -21.33 -6.41 4.40
CA LEU A 24 -20.28 -7.13 5.12
C LEU A 24 -20.47 -8.63 4.82
N LEU A 25 -19.84 -9.12 3.76
CA LEU A 25 -19.68 -10.56 3.56
C LEU A 25 -18.33 -10.94 4.18
N PRO A 26 -18.28 -11.59 5.35
CA PRO A 26 -17.03 -12.01 5.95
C PRO A 26 -16.41 -13.14 5.11
N MET A 27 -15.72 -12.77 4.04
CA MET A 27 -14.97 -13.70 3.20
C MET A 27 -13.63 -14.00 3.85
N ALA A 28 -13.17 -15.25 3.79
CA ALA A 28 -11.78 -15.53 4.07
C ALA A 28 -10.91 -14.89 2.97
N LEU A 29 -9.88 -14.16 3.38
CA LEU A 29 -8.84 -13.63 2.50
C LEU A 29 -7.51 -14.26 2.86
N TYR A 30 -6.75 -14.59 1.83
CA TYR A 30 -5.42 -15.18 1.90
C TYR A 30 -4.42 -14.29 1.14
N PRO A 31 -3.10 -14.42 1.37
CA PRO A 31 -2.09 -13.63 0.67
C PRO A 31 -2.24 -13.64 -0.87
N LYS A 32 -2.59 -14.79 -1.45
CA LYS A 32 -2.86 -14.92 -2.90
C LYS A 32 -4.01 -14.05 -3.44
N ASP A 33 -4.91 -13.59 -2.57
CA ASP A 33 -6.03 -12.71 -2.95
C ASP A 33 -5.59 -11.23 -3.08
N VAL A 34 -4.38 -10.90 -2.65
CA VAL A 34 -3.86 -9.53 -2.55
C VAL A 34 -2.54 -9.41 -3.28
N LEU A 35 -2.48 -8.58 -4.33
CA LEU A 35 -1.25 -8.32 -5.08
C LEU A 35 -0.62 -7.00 -4.63
N PHE A 36 0.64 -7.05 -4.19
CA PHE A 36 1.41 -5.86 -3.84
C PHE A 36 2.14 -5.30 -5.06
N ILE A 37 2.01 -3.99 -5.28
CA ILE A 37 2.67 -3.25 -6.35
C ILE A 37 3.55 -2.20 -5.67
N VAL A 38 4.85 -2.50 -5.62
CA VAL A 38 5.81 -1.76 -4.79
C VAL A 38 6.64 -0.84 -5.69
N MET A 39 6.84 0.40 -5.24
CA MET A 39 7.81 1.29 -5.87
C MET A 39 9.22 0.87 -5.47
N GLY A 40 10.13 0.68 -6.43
CA GLY A 40 11.53 0.40 -6.15
C GLY A 40 12.47 1.35 -6.88
N SER A 41 13.73 1.39 -6.44
CA SER A 41 14.83 1.98 -7.19
C SER A 41 16.18 1.39 -6.77
N LEU A 42 17.17 1.42 -7.67
CA LEU A 42 18.55 1.08 -7.31
C LEU A 42 19.13 2.03 -6.26
N ASN A 43 18.74 3.32 -6.30
CA ASN A 43 19.16 4.33 -5.33
C ASN A 43 18.67 4.04 -3.90
N THR A 44 17.65 3.20 -3.76
CA THR A 44 17.02 2.83 -2.50
C THR A 44 16.99 1.32 -2.30
N ILE A 45 17.95 0.60 -2.91
CA ILE A 45 18.02 -0.87 -2.87
C ILE A 45 17.98 -1.45 -1.44
N ASP A 46 18.60 -0.76 -0.48
CA ASP A 46 18.58 -1.19 0.93
C ASP A 46 17.15 -1.25 1.49
N ARG A 47 16.26 -0.35 1.06
CA ARG A 47 14.85 -0.34 1.49
C ARG A 47 14.09 -1.52 0.90
N ALA A 48 14.31 -1.80 -0.39
CA ALA A 48 13.77 -2.97 -1.04
C ALA A 48 14.22 -4.27 -0.35
N ARG A 49 15.50 -4.35 0.05
CA ARG A 49 16.03 -5.46 0.85
C ARG A 49 15.31 -5.59 2.20
N ILE A 50 15.13 -4.47 2.92
CA ILE A 50 14.43 -4.46 4.21
C ILE A 50 13.02 -5.04 4.07
N ILE A 51 12.23 -4.59 3.09
CA ILE A 51 10.86 -5.10 2.94
C ILE A 51 10.84 -6.57 2.53
N THR A 52 11.74 -7.02 1.64
CA THR A 52 11.80 -8.43 1.18
C THR A 52 12.23 -9.38 2.29
N GLU A 53 13.11 -8.94 3.19
CA GLU A 53 13.58 -9.70 4.35
C GLU A 53 12.62 -9.62 5.55
N THR A 54 11.61 -8.75 5.50
CA THR A 54 10.65 -8.56 6.60
C THR A 54 9.22 -8.84 6.14
N TRP A 55 8.32 -7.85 6.20
CA TRP A 55 6.88 -8.04 6.08
C TRP A 55 6.44 -8.61 4.73
N LEU A 56 7.18 -8.36 3.65
CA LEU A 56 6.81 -8.80 2.31
C LEU A 56 6.84 -10.33 2.19
N GLN A 57 7.54 -11.04 3.08
CA GLN A 57 7.51 -12.50 3.11
C GLN A 57 6.07 -13.05 3.30
N TRP A 58 5.20 -12.35 4.04
CA TRP A 58 3.80 -12.76 4.21
C TRP A 58 2.95 -12.62 2.95
N SER A 59 3.44 -11.97 1.89
CA SER A 59 2.75 -11.92 0.60
C SER A 59 2.80 -13.24 -0.16
N GLU A 60 3.60 -14.20 0.30
CA GLU A 60 3.80 -15.51 -0.34
C GLU A 60 4.21 -15.40 -1.83
N GLY A 61 4.97 -14.35 -2.16
CA GLY A 61 5.43 -14.09 -3.53
C GLY A 61 4.44 -13.33 -4.40
N ASN A 62 3.28 -12.91 -3.87
CA ASN A 62 2.27 -12.16 -4.62
C ASN A 62 2.58 -10.66 -4.64
N PHE A 63 3.70 -10.29 -5.28
CA PHE A 63 4.13 -8.90 -5.39
C PHE A 63 4.95 -8.63 -6.66
N PHE A 64 5.04 -7.36 -7.03
CA PHE A 64 5.98 -6.85 -8.03
C PHE A 64 6.64 -5.58 -7.50
N ILE A 65 7.98 -5.51 -7.60
CA ILE A 65 8.73 -4.29 -7.28
C ILE A 65 9.19 -3.65 -8.58
N PHE A 66 8.53 -2.58 -9.01
CA PHE A 66 8.88 -1.89 -10.25
C PHE A 66 10.00 -0.88 -10.02
N ALA A 67 11.12 -1.04 -10.72
CA ALA A 67 12.33 -0.28 -10.48
C ALA A 67 12.98 0.23 -11.79
N ASP A 68 13.85 1.22 -11.65
CA ASP A 68 14.57 1.88 -12.75
C ASP A 68 15.76 1.08 -13.30
N VAL A 69 16.32 0.17 -12.51
CA VAL A 69 17.43 -0.70 -12.93
C VAL A 69 17.18 -2.12 -12.43
N ALA A 70 17.43 -3.11 -13.29
CA ALA A 70 17.31 -4.51 -12.91
C ALA A 70 18.38 -4.88 -11.87
N ASN A 71 18.10 -5.87 -11.03
CA ASN A 71 19.02 -6.29 -9.98
C ASN A 71 18.90 -7.80 -9.75
N ASP A 72 20.04 -8.47 -9.53
CA ASP A 72 20.05 -9.93 -9.32
C ASP A 72 19.77 -10.32 -7.86
N SER A 73 19.97 -9.40 -6.90
CA SER A 73 19.79 -9.63 -5.46
C SER A 73 18.36 -9.33 -4.98
N ILE A 74 17.65 -8.42 -5.65
CA ILE A 74 16.27 -8.05 -5.35
C ILE A 74 15.42 -8.31 -6.59
N PRO A 75 14.22 -8.91 -6.48
CA PRO A 75 13.35 -9.23 -7.61
C PRO A 75 12.69 -7.99 -8.24
N PHE A 76 13.52 -7.07 -8.75
CA PHE A 76 13.08 -5.89 -9.47
C PHE A 76 12.55 -6.24 -10.87
N VAL A 77 11.46 -5.59 -11.23
CA VAL A 77 10.93 -5.58 -12.60
C VAL A 77 11.21 -4.21 -13.22
N THR A 78 12.13 -4.19 -14.18
CA THR A 78 12.50 -2.98 -14.92
C THR A 78 11.95 -3.03 -16.33
N LEU A 79 10.84 -2.31 -16.55
CA LEU A 79 10.26 -2.13 -17.87
C LEU A 79 11.14 -1.22 -18.74
N PRO A 80 11.12 -1.36 -20.08
CA PRO A 80 11.88 -0.49 -20.98
C PRO A 80 11.67 1.01 -20.72
N GLU A 81 10.44 1.42 -20.40
CA GLU A 81 10.06 2.82 -20.16
C GLU A 81 10.56 3.35 -18.82
N LEU A 82 10.91 2.46 -17.88
CA LEU A 82 11.43 2.80 -16.54
C LEU A 82 12.97 2.82 -16.50
N ARG A 83 13.63 2.20 -17.50
CA ARG A 83 15.06 1.96 -17.48
C ARG A 83 15.87 3.26 -17.34
N ASN A 84 16.77 3.28 -16.37
CA ASN A 84 17.67 4.40 -16.05
C ASN A 84 16.94 5.73 -15.71
N LYS A 85 15.66 5.66 -15.33
CA LYS A 85 14.87 6.83 -14.90
C LYS A 85 14.76 6.87 -13.39
N SER A 86 15.82 7.38 -12.74
CA SER A 86 16.04 7.30 -11.30
C SER A 86 15.54 8.51 -10.50
N SER A 87 15.03 9.55 -11.16
CA SER A 87 14.60 10.77 -10.46
C SER A 87 13.35 10.51 -9.60
N LYS A 88 13.13 11.36 -8.59
CA LYS A 88 11.91 11.30 -7.75
C LYS A 88 10.64 11.46 -8.58
N TRP A 89 10.69 12.25 -9.65
CA TRP A 89 9.58 12.44 -10.58
C TRP A 89 9.32 11.18 -11.39
N ASP A 90 10.35 10.55 -11.95
CA ASP A 90 10.20 9.30 -12.70
C ASP A 90 9.61 8.17 -11.84
N GLY A 91 10.01 8.12 -10.56
CA GLY A 91 9.46 7.17 -9.59
C GLY A 91 7.94 7.20 -9.48
N GLN A 92 7.32 8.38 -9.65
CA GLN A 92 5.87 8.57 -9.57
C GLN A 92 5.10 7.78 -10.62
N HIS A 93 5.76 7.29 -11.67
CA HIS A 93 5.11 6.61 -12.78
C HIS A 93 5.31 5.08 -12.76
N ARG A 94 6.18 4.56 -11.90
CA ARG A 94 6.59 3.14 -11.90
C ARG A 94 5.43 2.18 -11.63
N GLN A 95 4.63 2.46 -10.60
CA GLN A 95 3.49 1.61 -10.24
C GLN A 95 2.36 1.68 -11.28
N LEU A 96 2.10 2.83 -11.89
CA LEU A 96 1.03 2.98 -12.89
C LEU A 96 1.39 2.24 -14.18
N LEU A 97 2.60 2.47 -14.71
CA LEU A 97 3.10 1.77 -15.91
C LEU A 97 3.27 0.28 -15.64
N GLY A 98 3.77 -0.09 -14.46
CA GLY A 98 3.83 -1.47 -13.98
C GLY A 98 2.47 -2.16 -13.97
N SER A 99 1.44 -1.48 -13.48
CA SER A 99 0.07 -1.99 -13.44
C SER A 99 -0.52 -2.22 -14.84
N GLN A 100 -0.27 -1.30 -15.77
CA GLN A 100 -0.65 -1.47 -17.17
C GLN A 100 0.05 -2.70 -17.78
N TRP A 101 1.36 -2.82 -17.57
CA TRP A 101 2.11 -3.99 -18.01
C TRP A 101 1.56 -5.30 -17.42
N LEU A 102 1.19 -5.31 -16.13
CA LEU A 102 0.61 -6.47 -15.47
C LEU A 102 -0.72 -6.91 -16.10
N ILE A 103 -1.60 -5.97 -16.42
CA ILE A 103 -2.87 -6.27 -17.10
C ILE A 103 -2.61 -7.00 -18.42
N HIS A 104 -1.64 -6.51 -19.21
CA HIS A 104 -1.34 -7.07 -20.52
C HIS A 104 -0.56 -8.40 -20.45
N ASN A 105 0.39 -8.53 -19.52
CA ASN A 105 1.36 -9.64 -19.53
C ASN A 105 1.10 -10.70 -18.45
N LYS A 106 0.27 -10.40 -17.45
CA LYS A 106 -0.04 -11.28 -16.31
C LYS A 106 -1.55 -11.44 -16.11
N SER A 107 -2.34 -11.38 -17.18
CA SER A 107 -3.82 -11.42 -17.13
C SER A 107 -4.42 -12.55 -16.28
N LYS A 108 -3.87 -13.77 -16.36
CA LYS A 108 -4.30 -14.91 -15.51
C LYS A 108 -4.16 -14.62 -14.01
N LEU A 109 -3.05 -13.99 -13.60
CA LEU A 109 -2.81 -13.59 -12.21
C LEU A 109 -3.75 -12.44 -11.82
N ILE A 110 -3.86 -11.42 -12.67
CA ILE A 110 -4.71 -10.25 -12.39
C ILE A 110 -6.17 -10.66 -12.21
N ASN A 111 -6.66 -11.60 -13.01
CA ASN A 111 -8.03 -12.12 -12.91
C ASN A 111 -8.28 -12.97 -11.65
N SER A 112 -7.25 -13.48 -10.97
CA SER A 112 -7.42 -14.23 -9.72
C SER A 112 -7.26 -13.38 -8.45
N VAL A 113 -6.79 -12.14 -8.58
CA VAL A 113 -6.54 -11.22 -7.46
C VAL A 113 -7.79 -10.41 -7.14
N LYS A 114 -8.11 -10.26 -5.84
CA LYS A 114 -9.26 -9.50 -5.35
C LYS A 114 -8.90 -8.05 -5.01
N TRP A 115 -7.68 -7.83 -4.53
CA TRP A 115 -7.22 -6.52 -4.06
C TRP A 115 -5.80 -6.22 -4.56
N PHE A 116 -5.58 -4.97 -4.95
CA PHE A 116 -4.30 -4.45 -5.42
C PHE A 116 -3.80 -3.40 -4.43
N VAL A 117 -2.58 -3.55 -3.93
CA VAL A 117 -2.04 -2.71 -2.86
C VAL A 117 -0.79 -2.01 -3.34
N PHE A 118 -0.87 -0.70 -3.45
CA PHE A 118 0.22 0.18 -3.86
C PHE A 118 0.95 0.69 -2.63
N VAL A 119 2.27 0.50 -2.56
CA VAL A 119 3.11 0.94 -1.42
C VAL A 119 4.50 1.38 -1.88
N ASP A 120 5.10 2.29 -1.12
CA ASP A 120 6.48 2.73 -1.35
C ASP A 120 7.49 1.77 -0.70
N ASP A 121 8.77 1.84 -1.09
CA ASP A 121 9.83 0.98 -0.55
C ASP A 121 10.18 1.24 0.93
N ASP A 122 9.71 2.35 1.50
CA ASP A 122 9.79 2.69 2.92
C ASP A 122 8.43 2.60 3.64
N THR A 123 7.47 1.86 3.08
CA THR A 123 6.24 1.50 3.76
C THR A 123 6.38 0.13 4.43
N TRP A 124 6.04 0.05 5.73
CA TRP A 124 5.87 -1.23 6.40
C TRP A 124 4.40 -1.63 6.40
N VAL A 125 4.10 -2.89 6.08
CA VAL A 125 2.72 -3.40 5.98
C VAL A 125 2.50 -4.57 6.93
N ASN A 126 1.47 -4.47 7.75
CA ASN A 126 0.93 -5.56 8.54
C ASN A 126 -0.03 -6.39 7.70
N ILE A 127 0.49 -7.36 6.92
CA ILE A 127 -0.35 -8.19 6.04
C ILE A 127 -1.48 -8.92 6.80
N PRO A 128 -1.26 -9.48 8.01
CA PRO A 128 -2.36 -10.04 8.80
C PRO A 128 -3.49 -9.04 9.10
N ALA A 129 -3.16 -7.82 9.55
CA ALA A 129 -4.14 -6.78 9.80
C ALA A 129 -4.83 -6.31 8.50
N LEU A 130 -4.08 -6.20 7.40
CA LEU A 130 -4.63 -5.89 6.07
C LEU A 130 -5.70 -6.90 5.64
N LEU A 131 -5.39 -8.20 5.69
CA LEU A 131 -6.34 -9.26 5.32
C LEU A 131 -7.57 -9.24 6.23
N SER A 132 -7.36 -9.04 7.54
CA SER A 132 -8.46 -8.90 8.51
C SER A 132 -9.31 -7.65 8.29
N TYR A 133 -8.76 -6.60 7.71
CA TYR A 133 -9.49 -5.37 7.41
C TYR A 133 -10.23 -5.45 6.08
N LEU A 134 -9.57 -5.93 5.02
CA LEU A 134 -10.15 -6.01 3.67
C LEU A 134 -11.32 -7.00 3.58
N ARG A 135 -11.38 -8.01 4.46
CA ARG A 135 -12.53 -8.94 4.50
C ARG A 135 -13.85 -8.29 4.92
N LEU A 136 -13.82 -7.04 5.38
CA LEU A 136 -15.00 -6.25 5.73
C LEU A 136 -15.62 -5.55 4.50
N PHE A 137 -14.97 -5.61 3.34
CA PHE A 137 -15.43 -4.93 2.13
C PHE A 137 -15.72 -5.94 1.02
N ASP A 138 -16.78 -5.69 0.25
CA ASP A 138 -17.05 -6.46 -0.95
C ASP A 138 -16.09 -6.05 -2.07
N HIS A 139 -15.09 -6.88 -2.32
CA HIS A 139 -14.07 -6.71 -3.36
C HIS A 139 -14.63 -6.60 -4.80
N ARG A 140 -15.92 -6.88 -5.01
CA ARG A 140 -16.62 -6.75 -6.31
C ARG A 140 -17.20 -5.37 -6.55
N LEU A 141 -17.13 -4.46 -5.57
CA LEU A 141 -17.55 -3.07 -5.72
C LEU A 141 -16.39 -2.21 -6.24
N LEU A 142 -16.67 -1.07 -6.88
CA LEU A 142 -15.66 -0.10 -7.32
C LEU A 142 -15.16 0.73 -6.12
N LEU A 143 -14.26 0.14 -5.34
CA LEU A 143 -13.73 0.72 -4.11
C LEU A 143 -12.23 1.01 -4.19
N SER A 144 -11.83 2.08 -3.50
CA SER A 144 -10.45 2.31 -3.07
C SER A 144 -10.38 2.73 -1.61
N ILE A 145 -9.30 2.33 -0.94
CA ILE A 145 -9.15 2.45 0.51
C ILE A 145 -7.75 2.92 0.85
N GLY A 146 -7.62 3.84 1.79
CA GLY A 146 -6.34 4.36 2.28
C GLY A 146 -6.55 5.57 3.17
N TYR A 147 -5.46 6.19 3.62
CA TYR A 147 -5.53 7.47 4.33
C TYR A 147 -5.74 8.61 3.35
N ILE A 148 -6.69 9.50 3.60
CA ILE A 148 -7.01 10.61 2.71
C ILE A 148 -6.54 11.94 3.32
N TRP A 149 -5.68 12.63 2.57
CA TRP A 149 -5.39 14.04 2.76
C TRP A 149 -6.51 14.86 2.15
N ASP A 150 -7.25 15.59 2.99
CA ASP A 150 -8.28 16.54 2.56
C ASP A 150 -7.80 17.97 2.78
N ASN A 151 -7.59 18.73 1.70
CA ASN A 151 -7.17 20.15 1.72
C ASN A 151 -5.81 20.46 2.36
N ILE A 152 -4.94 19.47 2.62
CA ILE A 152 -3.69 19.70 3.37
C ILE A 152 -2.52 20.12 2.46
N ASN A 153 -2.39 19.56 1.26
CA ASN A 153 -1.28 19.90 0.34
C ASN A 153 -1.74 20.44 -1.02
N VAL A 154 -2.95 20.08 -1.44
CA VAL A 154 -3.59 20.56 -2.66
C VAL A 154 -4.97 21.08 -2.26
N GLY A 155 -5.15 22.40 -2.28
CA GLY A 155 -6.41 23.02 -1.87
C GLY A 155 -7.57 22.59 -2.77
N GLY A 156 -8.70 22.22 -2.18
CA GLY A 156 -9.89 21.73 -2.89
C GLY A 156 -9.78 20.28 -3.37
N TRP A 157 -8.83 19.50 -2.82
CA TRP A 157 -8.61 18.12 -3.21
C TRP A 157 -8.54 17.17 -2.01
N ALA A 158 -9.22 16.03 -2.16
CA ALA A 158 -9.17 14.89 -1.25
C ALA A 158 -8.50 13.71 -1.97
N TYR A 159 -7.23 13.44 -1.66
CA TYR A 159 -6.42 12.40 -2.31
C TYR A 159 -5.76 11.48 -1.29
N PHE A 160 -5.42 10.26 -1.70
CA PHE A 160 -4.79 9.31 -0.79
C PHE A 160 -3.35 9.72 -0.48
N SER A 161 -2.88 9.43 0.72
CA SER A 161 -1.45 9.44 1.02
C SER A 161 -0.78 8.24 0.33
N GLY A 162 -0.04 8.47 -0.76
CA GLY A 162 0.64 7.39 -1.50
C GLY A 162 1.53 6.52 -0.61
N GLY A 163 2.38 7.14 0.19
CA GLY A 163 3.28 6.45 1.11
C GLY A 163 2.58 5.72 2.27
N ALA A 164 1.35 6.11 2.64
CA ALA A 164 0.57 5.32 3.60
C ALA A 164 0.05 4.01 2.98
N GLY A 165 0.11 3.87 1.66
CA GLY A 165 -0.45 2.76 0.91
C GLY A 165 -1.87 3.02 0.44
N ILE A 166 -2.18 2.53 -0.76
CA ILE A 166 -3.49 2.67 -1.39
C ILE A 166 -3.96 1.30 -1.86
N VAL A 167 -5.20 0.94 -1.52
CA VAL A 167 -5.82 -0.32 -1.92
C VAL A 167 -6.88 -0.08 -2.98
N PHE A 168 -6.85 -0.87 -4.04
CA PHE A 168 -7.89 -0.92 -5.07
C PHE A 168 -8.57 -2.29 -5.01
N SER A 169 -9.89 -2.29 -5.04
CA SER A 169 -10.67 -3.48 -5.40
C SER A 169 -10.39 -3.90 -6.85
N HIS A 170 -10.65 -5.16 -7.18
CA HIS A 170 -10.42 -5.66 -8.54
C HIS A 170 -11.14 -4.84 -9.63
N PRO A 171 -12.44 -4.53 -9.52
CA PRO A 171 -13.12 -3.69 -10.53
C PRO A 171 -12.55 -2.27 -10.61
N ALA A 172 -12.15 -1.67 -9.49
CA ALA A 172 -11.52 -0.35 -9.50
C ALA A 172 -10.17 -0.39 -10.24
N PHE A 173 -9.33 -1.39 -9.97
CA PHE A 173 -8.05 -1.59 -10.67
C PHE A 173 -8.26 -1.74 -12.18
N MET A 174 -9.16 -2.65 -12.59
CA MET A 174 -9.46 -2.91 -14.00
C MET A 174 -10.14 -1.73 -14.71
N SER A 175 -10.83 -0.85 -13.99
CA SER A 175 -11.45 0.35 -14.56
C SER A 175 -10.47 1.54 -14.69
N VAL A 176 -9.55 1.69 -13.74
CA VAL A 176 -8.70 2.89 -13.63
C VAL A 176 -7.38 2.71 -14.37
N MET A 177 -6.69 1.57 -14.23
CA MET A 177 -5.35 1.38 -14.80
C MET A 177 -5.32 1.49 -16.33
N PRO A 178 -6.29 0.93 -17.09
CA PRO A 178 -6.33 1.12 -18.54
C PRO A 178 -6.64 2.56 -18.98
N ALA A 179 -7.23 3.39 -18.11
CA ALA A 179 -7.60 4.77 -18.45
C ALA A 179 -6.46 5.77 -18.22
N ILE A 180 -5.53 5.46 -17.33
CA ILE A 180 -4.38 6.31 -17.02
C ILE A 180 -3.52 6.57 -18.26
N TYR A 181 -3.15 7.82 -18.48
CA TYR A 181 -2.35 8.31 -19.60
C TYR A 181 -2.97 8.09 -20.98
N THR A 182 -4.30 7.93 -21.02
CA THR A 182 -5.07 7.87 -22.27
C THR A 182 -5.89 9.15 -22.43
N THR A 183 -6.64 9.25 -23.52
CA THR A 183 -7.62 10.34 -23.73
C THR A 183 -8.71 10.38 -22.65
N THR A 184 -8.98 9.25 -21.97
CA THR A 184 -9.97 9.22 -20.88
C THR A 184 -9.43 9.91 -19.63
N CYS A 185 -8.17 9.63 -19.26
CA CYS A 185 -7.48 10.29 -18.15
C CYS A 185 -6.04 10.69 -18.55
N PRO A 186 -5.85 11.85 -19.20
CA PRO A 186 -4.52 12.25 -19.71
C PRO A 186 -3.60 12.83 -18.63
N PHE A 187 -4.12 13.04 -17.42
CA PHE A 187 -3.41 13.69 -16.31
C PHE A 187 -2.13 12.94 -15.92
N LYS A 188 -1.03 13.69 -15.77
CA LYS A 188 0.30 13.19 -15.38
C LYS A 188 0.83 14.01 -14.21
N GLY A 189 0.65 13.51 -12.99
CA GLY A 189 1.15 14.15 -11.77
C GLY A 189 1.93 13.19 -10.89
N LEU A 190 1.98 13.51 -9.60
CA LEU A 190 2.38 12.55 -8.57
C LEU A 190 1.48 11.32 -8.61
N ASN A 191 1.99 10.19 -8.15
CA ASN A 191 1.35 8.89 -8.31
C ASN A 191 -0.07 8.85 -7.70
N ASP A 192 -0.16 9.20 -6.42
CA ASP A 192 -1.39 9.24 -5.62
C ASP A 192 -2.42 10.26 -6.14
N ILE A 193 -1.96 11.44 -6.57
CA ILE A 193 -2.81 12.45 -7.21
C ILE A 193 -3.35 11.93 -8.56
N THR A 194 -2.51 11.27 -9.35
CA THR A 194 -2.91 10.67 -10.64
C THR A 194 -3.95 9.59 -10.43
N PHE A 195 -3.74 8.68 -9.48
CA PHE A 195 -4.74 7.69 -9.09
C PHE A 195 -6.06 8.36 -8.75
N MET A 196 -6.07 9.37 -7.88
CA MET A 196 -7.32 9.98 -7.44
C MET A 196 -8.05 10.69 -8.59
N HIS A 197 -7.32 11.45 -9.42
CA HIS A 197 -7.88 12.15 -10.56
C HIS A 197 -8.58 11.17 -11.53
N CYS A 198 -7.91 10.07 -11.89
CA CYS A 198 -8.49 9.06 -12.78
C CYS A 198 -9.61 8.25 -12.11
N GLN A 199 -9.54 8.00 -10.81
CA GLN A 199 -10.61 7.35 -10.05
C GLN A 199 -11.91 8.14 -10.07
N LYS A 200 -11.83 9.48 -9.92
CA LYS A 200 -13.01 10.37 -9.96
C LYS A 200 -13.78 10.21 -11.27
N GLN A 201 -13.09 10.17 -12.40
CA GLN A 201 -13.70 10.00 -13.72
C GLN A 201 -14.37 8.64 -13.92
N LYS A 202 -14.00 7.64 -13.11
CA LYS A 202 -14.56 6.28 -13.15
C LYS A 202 -15.62 6.00 -12.08
N GLY A 203 -15.96 7.00 -11.26
CA GLY A 203 -16.94 6.82 -10.18
C GLY A 203 -16.49 5.85 -9.08
N VAL A 204 -15.17 5.72 -8.86
CA VAL A 204 -14.64 4.87 -7.79
C VAL A 204 -14.95 5.49 -6.43
N THR A 205 -15.53 4.70 -5.53
CA THR A 205 -15.84 5.13 -4.16
C THR A 205 -14.58 5.10 -3.31
N LYS A 206 -14.23 6.25 -2.73
CA LYS A 206 -13.07 6.41 -1.84
C LYS A 206 -13.47 6.14 -0.38
N ILE A 207 -12.65 5.37 0.34
CA ILE A 207 -12.84 5.07 1.76
C ILE A 207 -11.62 5.56 2.54
N ASN A 208 -11.81 6.58 3.38
CA ASN A 208 -10.77 7.00 4.32
C ASN A 208 -10.61 5.94 5.43
N SER A 209 -9.37 5.63 5.81
CA SER A 209 -9.06 4.74 6.92
C SER A 209 -7.81 5.15 7.67
N ASP A 210 -7.96 5.44 8.96
CA ASP A 210 -6.85 5.78 9.86
C ASP A 210 -5.99 4.56 10.23
N ARG A 211 -6.36 3.35 9.76
CA ARG A 211 -5.48 2.17 9.85
C ARG A 211 -4.30 2.23 8.89
N PHE A 212 -4.39 3.06 7.86
CA PHE A 212 -3.27 3.37 6.97
C PHE A 212 -2.59 4.61 7.54
N PHE A 213 -1.38 4.47 8.08
CA PHE A 213 -0.73 5.57 8.78
C PHE A 213 0.39 6.16 7.92
N TYR A 214 0.32 7.47 7.67
CA TYR A 214 1.27 8.19 6.80
C TYR A 214 2.54 8.63 7.54
N GLU A 215 2.59 8.44 8.86
CA GLU A 215 3.78 8.65 9.69
C GLU A 215 4.32 7.32 10.24
N LYS A 216 5.58 7.34 10.68
CA LYS A 216 6.16 6.21 11.43
C LYS A 216 5.43 6.11 12.78
N PRO A 217 5.42 4.94 13.45
CA PRO A 217 4.79 4.82 14.75
C PRO A 217 5.31 5.90 15.72
N HIS A 218 4.40 6.60 16.41
CA HIS A 218 4.78 7.60 17.40
C HIS A 218 5.44 6.92 18.61
N THR A 219 6.78 6.81 18.58
CA THR A 219 7.77 6.89 19.67
C THR A 219 9.04 6.12 19.27
N LEU A 220 10.00 6.86 18.70
CA LEU A 220 11.42 6.48 18.59
C LEU A 220 12.31 7.61 19.14
N SER A 221 11.84 8.33 20.15
CA SER A 221 12.72 9.16 20.99
C SER A 221 13.11 8.32 22.20
N GLU A 222 14.33 7.79 22.16
CA GLU A 222 15.14 7.46 23.33
C GLU A 222 14.46 6.64 24.45
N PHE A 223 14.72 5.33 24.44
CA PHE A 223 14.69 4.46 25.62
C PHE A 223 13.35 4.15 26.31
N ARG A 224 12.19 4.24 25.66
CA ARG A 224 10.96 3.64 26.21
C ARG A 224 10.22 2.77 25.20
N ILE A 225 10.06 1.52 25.63
CA ILE A 225 9.38 0.41 24.98
C ILE A 225 8.00 0.83 24.49
N VAL A 226 7.78 0.72 23.19
CA VAL A 226 6.42 0.65 22.65
C VAL A 226 5.86 -0.71 23.03
N THR A 227 4.78 -0.73 23.81
CA THR A 227 4.03 -1.97 24.00
C THR A 227 3.54 -2.43 22.62
N PRO A 228 3.76 -3.70 22.20
CA PRO A 228 3.37 -4.21 20.88
C PRO A 228 1.91 -3.91 20.49
N VAL A 229 1.05 -3.72 21.48
CA VAL A 229 -0.39 -3.43 21.35
C VAL A 229 -0.70 -2.12 20.60
N SER A 230 0.22 -1.14 20.53
CA SER A 230 -0.12 0.17 19.95
C SER A 230 -0.17 0.21 18.42
N TYR A 231 0.53 -0.69 17.72
CA TYR A 231 0.65 -0.61 16.25
C TYR A 231 0.22 -1.89 15.50
N VAL A 232 0.11 -3.05 16.17
CA VAL A 232 -0.29 -4.33 15.53
C VAL A 232 -1.72 -4.37 14.97
N GLY A 233 -2.55 -3.38 15.31
CA GLY A 233 -3.89 -3.18 14.75
C GLY A 233 -3.94 -2.31 13.49
N TYR A 234 -2.87 -1.59 13.18
CA TYR A 234 -2.74 -0.77 11.97
C TYR A 234 -2.32 -1.63 10.78
N VAL A 235 -2.69 -1.16 9.59
CA VAL A 235 -2.42 -1.82 8.31
C VAL A 235 -1.05 -1.40 7.77
N THR A 236 -0.71 -0.13 7.83
CA THR A 236 0.57 0.40 7.33
C THR A 236 1.14 1.50 8.21
N PHE A 237 2.45 1.66 8.12
CA PHE A 237 3.19 2.83 8.62
C PHE A 237 4.23 3.28 7.60
N HIS A 238 4.52 4.57 7.58
CA HIS A 238 5.45 5.19 6.65
C HIS A 238 6.11 6.41 7.31
N TYR A 239 7.41 6.62 7.39
CA TYR A 239 8.51 6.03 6.65
C TYR A 239 9.27 5.03 7.54
N VAL A 240 9.14 3.74 7.24
CA VAL A 240 9.82 2.64 7.94
C VAL A 240 11.00 2.15 7.08
N SER A 241 12.04 2.97 7.00
CA SER A 241 13.27 2.68 6.25
C SER A 241 14.42 2.14 7.11
N ASN A 242 14.24 2.05 8.43
CA ASN A 242 15.21 1.50 9.36
C ASN A 242 15.01 -0.02 9.52
N ALA A 243 16.05 -0.81 9.24
CA ALA A 243 15.98 -2.27 9.27
C ALA A 243 15.63 -2.84 10.66
N GLN A 244 16.16 -2.26 11.73
CA GLN A 244 15.87 -2.70 13.10
C GLN A 244 14.41 -2.46 13.46
N LEU A 245 13.88 -1.28 13.12
CA LEU A 245 12.46 -0.95 13.31
C LEU A 245 11.56 -1.88 12.51
N ALA A 246 11.83 -2.05 11.21
CA ALA A 246 11.05 -2.94 10.36
C ALA A 246 11.04 -4.39 10.88
N ARG A 247 12.20 -4.89 11.32
CA ARG A 247 12.32 -6.23 11.90
C ARG A 247 11.55 -6.35 13.23
N GLN A 248 11.69 -5.38 14.13
CA GLN A 248 10.96 -5.37 15.40
C GLN A 248 9.45 -5.39 15.16
N MET A 249 8.94 -4.48 14.33
CA MET A 249 7.51 -4.40 13.99
C MET A 249 6.99 -5.69 13.38
N THR A 250 7.79 -6.30 12.50
CA THR A 250 7.46 -7.58 11.85
C THR A 250 7.41 -8.72 12.85
N CYS A 251 8.38 -8.84 13.76
CA CYS A 251 8.42 -9.93 14.73
C CYS A 251 7.36 -9.80 15.83
N ASP A 252 7.08 -8.58 16.30
CA ASP A 252 5.98 -8.32 17.24
C ASP A 252 4.62 -8.67 16.61
N THR A 253 4.43 -8.29 15.34
CA THR A 253 3.24 -8.65 14.56
C THR A 253 3.13 -10.16 14.33
N ALA A 254 4.24 -10.84 14.02
CA ALA A 254 4.29 -12.29 13.85
C ALA A 254 3.81 -13.02 15.12
N ALA A 255 4.29 -12.57 16.28
CA ALA A 255 3.91 -13.11 17.58
C ALA A 255 2.43 -12.83 17.91
N TYR A 256 1.99 -11.59 17.75
CA TYR A 256 0.60 -11.19 18.05
C TYR A 256 -0.42 -11.95 17.19
N TRP A 257 -0.19 -11.99 15.87
CA TRP A 257 -1.11 -12.64 14.93
C TRP A 257 -0.92 -14.16 14.85
N LYS A 258 0.04 -14.73 15.58
CA LYS A 258 0.43 -16.15 15.49
C LYS A 258 0.72 -16.54 14.04
N ARG A 259 1.45 -15.69 13.32
CA ARG A 259 1.82 -15.82 11.90
C ARG A 259 3.35 -15.84 11.77
N PRO A 260 3.99 -17.01 11.90
CA PRO A 260 5.44 -17.12 11.83
C PRO A 260 6.02 -16.51 10.56
N ILE A 261 7.23 -15.95 10.67
CA ILE A 261 7.97 -15.34 9.57
C ILE A 261 9.46 -15.56 9.82
N ARG A 262 10.24 -15.82 8.76
CA ARG A 262 11.67 -16.11 8.91
C ARG A 262 12.41 -14.87 9.39
N GLY A 263 13.43 -15.09 10.22
CA GLY A 263 14.26 -14.01 10.79
C GLY A 263 13.75 -13.47 12.13
N CYS A 264 12.67 -14.03 12.67
CA CYS A 264 12.16 -13.71 14.01
C CYS A 264 12.52 -14.75 15.08
N ASP A 265 13.22 -15.83 14.72
CA ASP A 265 13.70 -16.83 15.66
C ASP A 265 14.68 -16.19 16.67
N GLY A 266 14.38 -16.29 17.96
CA GLY A 266 15.24 -15.75 19.03
C GLY A 266 15.04 -14.26 19.36
N VAL A 267 14.08 -13.56 18.74
CA VAL A 267 13.67 -12.22 19.20
C VAL A 267 12.96 -12.38 20.55
N ARG A 268 13.56 -11.86 21.64
CA ARG A 268 12.95 -11.92 22.96
C ARG A 268 11.67 -11.08 22.98
N HIS A 269 10.53 -11.76 23.02
CA HIS A 269 9.23 -11.13 23.28
C HIS A 269 9.09 -10.87 24.78
N GLU A 270 9.80 -9.86 25.31
CA GLU A 270 9.76 -9.51 26.74
C GLU A 270 8.35 -9.13 27.25
N TYR A 271 7.37 -8.94 26.35
CA TYR A 271 6.06 -8.38 26.68
C TYR A 271 4.86 -9.32 26.48
N MET A 272 5.05 -10.54 25.96
CA MET A 272 3.92 -11.45 25.65
C MET A 272 3.48 -12.35 26.82
N LEU A 273 4.10 -12.22 28.01
CA LEU A 273 3.81 -13.12 29.15
C LEU A 273 2.59 -12.75 30.00
N ASN A 274 1.89 -11.63 29.74
CA ASN A 274 0.88 -11.13 30.70
C ASN A 274 -0.55 -10.94 30.18
N HIS A 275 -0.92 -11.34 28.96
CA HIS A 275 -2.30 -11.17 28.47
C HIS A 275 -2.88 -12.48 27.95
N ASN A 276 -3.26 -13.36 28.90
CA ASN A 276 -4.30 -14.35 28.69
C ASN A 276 -5.66 -13.67 28.97
N ILE A 277 -6.38 -13.29 27.92
CA ILE A 277 -7.84 -13.13 27.92
C ILE A 277 -8.35 -13.68 26.59
#